data_AF-A0A0G4H2B7-F1
#
_entry.id   AF-A0A0G4H2B7-F1
#
_cell.length_a   1.000
_cell.length_b   1.000
_cell.length_c   1.000
_cell.angle_alpha   90.00
_cell.angle_beta   90.00
_cell.angle_gamma   90.00
#
_symmetry.space_group_name_H-M   'P 1'
#
loop_
_entity.id
_entity.type
_entity.pdbx_description
1 polymer ?
#
loop_
_entity_poly.entity_id
_entity_poly.type
_entity_poly.pdbx_seq_one_letter_code
_entity_poly.pdbx_strand_id
1 'polypeptide(L)'
;MDALSKMRQASYHTLIGTAVLVLTAIAMLTSGVVFGWLTYSKSAARVCGVLTTSIVAIAGAAYVLMSLGYGVTAVGGRELYYGRYADWLVTTLLLLVDILLFAGVSWKPIVALCTLDGQ
;
A
#
# COMPACT_ATOMS: atom_id res chain seq x y z
N MET A 1 -23.84 17.47 11.72
CA MET A 1 -22.41 17.45 11.38
C MET A 1 -22.02 18.86 10.97
N ASP A 2 -21.33 19.59 11.84
CA ASP A 2 -21.16 21.05 11.74
C ASP A 2 -20.06 21.48 10.76
N ALA A 3 -20.23 22.64 10.14
CA ALA A 3 -19.24 23.24 9.23
C ALA A 3 -17.84 23.40 9.87
N LEU A 4 -17.78 23.55 11.20
CA LEU A 4 -16.54 23.57 11.98
C LEU A 4 -15.79 22.24 11.95
N SER A 5 -16.49 21.09 11.94
CA SER A 5 -15.82 19.79 11.82
C SER A 5 -15.22 19.62 10.44
N LYS A 6 -15.91 20.08 9.38
CA LYS A 6 -15.39 20.09 7.99
C LYS A 6 -14.20 21.02 7.81
N MET A 7 -14.23 22.23 8.38
CA MET A 7 -13.08 23.15 8.32
C MET A 7 -11.88 22.62 9.12
N ARG A 8 -12.12 22.00 10.27
CA ARG A 8 -11.07 21.33 11.04
C ARG A 8 -10.47 20.17 10.22
N GLN A 9 -11.32 19.39 9.57
CA GLN A 9 -10.92 18.28 8.69
C GLN A 9 -10.09 18.75 7.49
N ALA A 10 -10.48 19.87 6.86
CA ALA A 10 -9.74 20.51 5.78
C ALA A 10 -8.38 21.09 6.22
N SER A 11 -8.24 21.48 7.49
CA SER A 11 -6.99 22.03 8.03
C SER A 11 -5.95 20.97 8.42
N TYR A 12 -6.32 19.69 8.46
CA TYR A 12 -5.38 18.62 8.83
C TYR A 12 -4.44 18.26 7.69
N HIS A 13 -4.93 18.26 6.45
CA HIS A 13 -4.12 18.05 5.26
C HIS A 13 -3.10 19.17 5.10
N THR A 14 -1.92 18.99 5.70
CA THR A 14 -0.80 19.88 5.45
C THR A 14 -0.39 19.73 3.99
N LEU A 15 -0.06 20.85 3.33
CA LEU A 15 0.41 20.84 1.94
C LEU A 15 1.57 19.84 1.75
N ILE A 16 2.46 19.77 2.74
CA ILE A 16 3.60 18.84 2.78
C ILE A 16 3.12 17.39 2.82
N GLY A 17 2.20 17.04 3.72
CA GLY A 17 1.66 15.68 3.84
C GLY A 17 1.00 15.21 2.54
N THR A 18 0.14 16.04 1.96
CA THR A 18 -0.51 15.75 0.68
C THR A 18 0.50 15.59 -0.46
N ALA A 19 1.52 16.46 -0.53
CA ALA A 19 2.56 16.35 -1.56
C ALA A 19 3.34 15.02 -1.47
N VAL A 20 3.70 14.60 -0.26
CA VAL A 20 4.40 13.31 -0.04
C VAL A 20 3.51 12.12 -0.47
N LEU A 21 2.21 12.18 -0.17
CA LEU A 21 1.29 11.11 -0.57
C LEU A 21 1.17 11.01 -2.10
N VAL A 22 1.04 12.15 -2.79
CA VAL A 22 0.97 12.19 -4.25
C VAL A 22 2.26 11.69 -4.89
N LEU A 23 3.42 12.13 -4.41
CA LEU A 23 4.72 11.67 -4.92
C LEU A 23 4.88 10.15 -4.74
N THR A 24 4.45 9.63 -3.59
CA THR A 24 4.49 8.19 -3.32
C THR A 24 3.54 7.42 -4.24
N ALA A 25 2.32 7.92 -4.44
CA ALA A 25 1.36 7.33 -5.37
C ALA A 25 1.93 7.27 -6.80
N ILE A 26 2.55 8.36 -7.28
CA ILE A 26 3.17 8.41 -8.61
C ILE A 26 4.28 7.36 -8.72
N ALA A 27 5.16 7.27 -7.73
CA ALA A 27 6.26 6.31 -7.72
C ALA A 27 5.74 4.86 -7.77
N MET A 28 4.74 4.53 -6.95
CA MET A 28 4.17 3.19 -6.87
C MET A 28 3.39 2.81 -8.13
N LEU A 29 2.57 3.71 -8.68
CA LEU A 29 1.82 3.45 -9.92
C LEU A 29 2.76 3.32 -11.12
N THR A 30 3.79 4.16 -11.21
CA THR A 30 4.82 4.03 -12.25
C THR A 30 5.54 2.68 -12.15
N SER A 31 5.90 2.28 -10.94
CA SER A 31 6.51 0.96 -10.69
C SER A 31 5.59 -0.18 -11.07
N GLY A 32 4.29 -0.09 -10.77
CA GLY A 32 3.29 -1.10 -11.14
C GLY A 32 3.15 -1.26 -12.65
N VAL A 33 3.17 -0.16 -13.41
CA VAL A 33 3.18 -0.21 -14.88
C VAL A 33 4.45 -0.89 -15.39
N VAL A 34 5.62 -0.50 -14.87
CA VAL A 34 6.92 -1.06 -15.28
C VAL A 34 7.00 -2.56 -14.97
N PHE A 35 6.73 -2.98 -13.74
CA PHE A 35 6.78 -4.39 -13.35
C PHE A 35 5.69 -5.23 -14.04
N GLY A 36 4.49 -4.67 -14.23
CA GLY A 36 3.44 -5.33 -14.99
C GLY A 36 3.85 -5.61 -16.43
N TRP A 37 4.46 -4.62 -17.09
CA TRP A 37 4.99 -4.77 -18.45
C TRP A 37 6.11 -5.84 -18.52
N LEU A 38 7.07 -5.78 -17.60
CA LEU A 38 8.18 -6.74 -17.55
C LEU A 38 7.68 -8.17 -17.29
N THR A 39 6.69 -8.32 -16.42
CA THR A 39 6.06 -9.61 -16.08
C THR A 39 5.28 -10.17 -17.25
N TYR A 40 4.59 -9.33 -18.01
CA TYR A 40 3.90 -9.76 -19.23
C TYR A 40 4.87 -10.22 -20.32
N SER A 41 6.04 -9.57 -20.41
CA SER A 41 7.03 -9.80 -21.46
C SER A 41 7.93 -11.04 -21.24
N LYS A 42 8.01 -11.58 -20.02
CA LYS A 42 8.89 -12.72 -19.67
C LYS A 42 8.11 -13.91 -19.07
N SER A 43 8.45 -15.12 -19.50
CA SER A 43 7.73 -16.37 -19.11
C SER A 43 8.19 -16.98 -17.77
N ALA A 44 9.48 -16.93 -17.45
CA ALA A 44 10.01 -17.52 -16.22
C ALA A 44 9.89 -16.55 -15.04
N ALA A 45 9.25 -16.98 -13.95
CA ALA A 45 8.93 -16.23 -12.72
C ALA A 45 7.70 -15.28 -12.76
N ARG A 46 6.66 -15.63 -13.53
CA ARG A 46 5.41 -14.86 -13.62
C ARG A 46 4.73 -14.63 -12.26
N VAL A 47 4.81 -15.57 -11.30
CA VAL A 47 4.13 -15.44 -10.00
C VAL A 47 4.73 -14.32 -9.16
N CYS A 48 6.05 -14.30 -8.93
CA CYS A 48 6.71 -13.20 -8.20
C CYS A 48 6.48 -11.85 -8.90
N GLY A 49 6.59 -11.80 -10.24
CA GLY A 49 6.30 -10.58 -10.99
C GLY A 49 4.85 -10.08 -10.81
N VAL A 50 3.87 -10.99 -10.77
CA VAL A 50 2.46 -10.66 -10.49
C VAL A 50 2.30 -10.18 -9.05
N LEU A 51 2.95 -10.81 -8.07
CA LEU A 51 2.91 -10.40 -6.66
C LEU A 51 3.52 -9.00 -6.49
N THR A 52 4.74 -8.78 -6.99
CA THR A 52 5.40 -7.47 -6.96
C THR A 52 4.53 -6.39 -7.61
N THR A 53 3.94 -6.67 -8.78
CA THR A 53 3.03 -5.75 -9.48
C THR A 53 1.78 -5.44 -8.64
N SER A 54 1.20 -6.47 -8.01
CA SER A 54 0.01 -6.33 -7.17
C SER A 54 0.29 -5.49 -5.91
N ILE A 55 1.43 -5.71 -5.27
CA ILE A 55 1.86 -4.98 -4.07
C ILE A 55 1.93 -3.48 -4.36
N VAL A 56 2.67 -3.08 -5.40
CA VAL A 56 2.84 -1.65 -5.72
C VAL A 56 1.56 -1.02 -6.29
N ALA A 57 0.69 -1.80 -6.94
CA ALA A 57 -0.61 -1.31 -7.40
C ALA A 57 -1.57 -1.02 -6.22
N ILE A 58 -1.66 -1.94 -5.25
CA ILE A 58 -2.47 -1.77 -4.04
C ILE A 58 -1.95 -0.59 -3.21
N ALA A 59 -0.64 -0.52 -2.97
CA ALA A 59 -0.02 0.61 -2.29
C ALA A 59 -0.30 1.93 -3.04
N GLY A 60 -0.07 1.96 -4.36
CA GLY A 60 -0.38 3.14 -5.19
C GLY A 60 -1.82 3.62 -5.03
N ALA A 61 -2.81 2.71 -5.07
CA ALA A 61 -4.21 3.02 -4.85
C ALA A 61 -4.47 3.57 -3.43
N ALA A 62 -3.88 2.98 -2.39
CA ALA A 62 -4.02 3.46 -1.02
C ALA A 62 -3.46 4.88 -0.84
N TYR A 63 -2.30 5.18 -1.44
CA TYR A 63 -1.70 6.51 -1.41
C TYR A 63 -2.51 7.55 -2.21
N VAL A 64 -3.13 7.16 -3.32
CA VAL A 64 -4.12 8.01 -4.02
C VAL A 64 -5.29 8.33 -3.09
N LEU A 65 -5.89 7.32 -2.47
CA LEU A 65 -7.03 7.50 -1.56
C LEU A 65 -6.69 8.43 -0.39
N MET A 66 -5.52 8.24 0.23
CA MET A 66 -5.03 9.13 1.30
C MET A 66 -4.76 10.55 0.83
N SER A 67 -4.26 10.74 -0.40
CA SER A 67 -4.07 12.09 -0.96
C SER A 67 -5.39 12.83 -1.19
N LEU A 68 -6.49 12.08 -1.39
CA LEU A 68 -7.85 12.61 -1.53
C LEU A 68 -8.58 12.76 -0.17
N GLY A 69 -7.92 12.41 0.94
CA GLY A 69 -8.47 12.50 2.29
C GLY A 69 -9.19 11.25 2.81
N TYR A 70 -9.31 10.19 2.00
CA TYR A 70 -9.82 8.90 2.48
C TYR A 70 -8.73 8.15 3.26
N GLY A 71 -9.07 7.48 4.35
CA GLY A 71 -8.02 6.82 5.15
C GLY A 71 -7.22 7.78 6.03
N VAL A 72 -7.68 9.04 6.21
CA VAL A 72 -7.05 10.03 7.10
C VAL A 72 -8.09 10.59 8.06
N THR A 73 -7.73 10.70 9.33
CA THR A 73 -8.56 11.32 10.37
C THR A 73 -7.70 12.02 11.40
N ALA A 74 -8.28 12.89 12.22
CA ALA A 74 -7.56 13.51 13.31
C ALA A 74 -7.95 12.90 14.65
N VAL A 75 -6.96 12.49 15.42
CA VAL A 75 -7.11 11.95 16.77
C VAL A 75 -6.22 12.77 17.71
N GLY A 76 -6.82 13.41 18.70
CA GLY A 76 -6.07 14.24 19.68
C GLY A 76 -5.28 15.39 19.04
N GLY A 77 -5.76 15.96 17.93
CA GLY A 77 -5.08 17.04 17.22
C GLY A 77 -3.90 16.60 16.34
N ARG A 78 -3.68 15.29 16.18
CA ARG A 78 -2.68 14.72 15.26
C ARG A 78 -3.35 13.98 14.12
N GLU A 79 -2.72 14.00 12.95
CA GLU A 79 -3.18 13.22 11.81
C GLU A 79 -2.89 11.74 12.02
N LEU A 80 -3.93 10.92 11.87
CA LEU A 80 -3.87 9.47 11.82
C LEU A 80 -4.26 9.02 10.42
N TYR A 81 -3.29 8.48 9.70
CA TYR A 81 -3.45 7.96 8.35
C TYR A 81 -3.80 6.48 8.40
N TYR A 82 -5.00 6.14 8.86
CA TYR A 82 -5.40 4.76 9.05
C TYR A 82 -5.49 3.93 7.76
N GLY A 83 -5.60 4.58 6.59
CA GLY A 83 -5.59 3.92 5.28
C GLY A 83 -4.34 3.08 5.04
N ARG A 84 -3.21 3.43 5.67
CA ARG A 84 -1.97 2.63 5.61
C ARG A 84 -2.15 1.24 6.22
N TYR A 85 -2.95 1.10 7.27
CA TYR A 85 -3.15 -0.20 7.93
C TYR A 85 -4.05 -1.11 7.09
N ALA A 86 -5.00 -0.53 6.34
CA ALA A 86 -5.81 -1.29 5.39
C ALA A 86 -4.98 -1.78 4.19
N ASP A 87 -4.08 -0.94 3.68
CA ASP A 87 -3.06 -1.35 2.69
C ASP A 87 -2.19 -2.48 3.25
N TRP A 88 -1.59 -2.27 4.43
CA TRP A 88 -0.67 -3.21 5.04
C TRP A 88 -1.31 -4.56 5.35
N LEU A 89 -2.60 -4.63 5.69
CA LEU A 89 -3.30 -5.90 5.89
C LEU A 89 -3.17 -6.84 4.68
N VAL A 90 -2.97 -6.29 3.49
CA VAL A 90 -2.82 -7.07 2.26
C VAL A 90 -1.37 -7.08 1.79
N THR A 91 -0.70 -5.92 1.71
CA THR A 91 0.61 -5.81 1.06
C THR A 91 1.74 -6.46 1.86
N THR A 92 1.67 -6.49 3.19
CA THR A 92 2.66 -7.19 4.04
C THR A 92 2.60 -8.70 3.84
N LEU A 93 1.40 -9.28 3.82
CA LEU A 93 1.18 -10.69 3.52
C LEU A 93 1.68 -11.05 2.11
N LEU A 94 1.37 -10.23 1.11
CA LEU A 94 1.85 -10.45 -0.26
C LEU A 94 3.38 -10.33 -0.37
N LEU A 95 4.00 -9.38 0.36
CA LEU A 95 5.45 -9.24 0.42
C LEU A 95 6.11 -10.48 1.01
N LEU A 96 5.57 -11.03 2.11
CA LEU A 96 6.06 -12.28 2.71
C LEU A 96 5.96 -13.43 1.72
N VAL A 97 4.83 -13.58 1.03
CA VAL A 97 4.67 -14.62 -0.01
C VAL A 97 5.70 -14.42 -1.13
N ASP A 98 5.89 -13.19 -1.62
CA ASP A 98 6.79 -12.88 -2.73
C ASP A 98 8.25 -13.24 -2.40
N ILE A 99 8.77 -12.76 -1.26
CA ILE A 99 10.17 -13.01 -0.86
C ILE A 99 10.42 -14.49 -0.52
N LEU A 100 9.46 -15.19 0.08
CA LEU A 100 9.63 -16.59 0.48
C LEU A 100 9.51 -17.54 -0.72
N LEU A 101 8.62 -17.24 -1.68
CA LEU A 101 8.59 -17.96 -2.95
C LEU A 101 9.87 -17.72 -3.75
N PHE A 102 10.38 -16.49 -3.77
CA PHE A 102 11.66 -16.16 -4.39
C PHE A 102 12.83 -16.94 -3.75
N ALA A 103 12.79 -17.14 -2.43
CA ALA A 103 13.77 -17.93 -1.69
C ALA A 103 13.58 -19.46 -1.81
N GLY A 104 12.57 -19.95 -2.54
CA GLY A 104 12.30 -21.38 -2.70
C GLY A 104 11.79 -22.08 -1.42
N VAL A 105 11.22 -21.31 -0.48
CA VAL A 105 10.72 -21.82 0.80
C VAL A 105 9.45 -22.64 0.59
N SER A 106 9.34 -23.77 1.30
CA SER A 106 8.12 -24.58 1.25
C SER A 106 6.89 -23.86 1.83
N TRP A 107 5.68 -24.33 1.51
CA TRP A 107 4.43 -23.62 1.85
C TRP A 107 4.15 -23.50 3.35
N LYS A 108 4.65 -24.41 4.20
CA LYS A 108 4.35 -24.42 5.64
C LYS A 108 4.91 -23.19 6.38
N PRO A 109 6.20 -22.84 6.24
CA PRO A 109 6.74 -21.58 6.77
C PRO A 109 6.02 -20.35 6.23
N ILE A 110 5.64 -20.34 4.95
CA ILE A 110 4.93 -19.21 4.33
C ILE A 110 3.61 -18.95 5.07
N VAL A 111 2.78 -19.98 5.24
CA VAL A 111 1.49 -19.86 5.95
C VAL A 111 1.69 -19.45 7.41
N ALA A 112 2.69 -20.01 8.10
CA ALA A 112 2.98 -19.66 9.48
C ALA A 112 3.36 -18.18 9.64
N LEU A 113 4.24 -17.67 8.78
CA LEU A 113 4.68 -16.27 8.82
C LEU A 113 3.56 -15.31 8.46
N CYS A 114 2.75 -15.60 7.43
CA CYS A 114 1.56 -14.81 7.11
C CYS A 114 0.54 -14.80 8.26
N THR A 115 0.40 -15.89 9.00
CA THR A 115 -0.51 -15.95 10.16
C THR A 115 -0.01 -15.08 11.31
N LEU A 116 1.30 -15.06 11.54
CA LEU A 116 1.91 -14.24 12.59
C LEU A 116 1.87 -12.74 12.28
N ASP A 117 2.01 -12.39 11.01
CA ASP A 117 1.96 -11.00 10.53
C ASP A 117 0.55 -10.39 10.63
N GLY A 118 -0.50 -11.21 10.48
CA GLY A 118 -1.89 -10.79 10.59
C GLY A 118 -2.46 -10.67 12.01
N GLN A 119 -1.65 -10.80 13.06
CA GLN A 119 -2.07 -10.68 14.47
C GLN A 119 -1.95 -9.27 15.05
#